data_AF-A0A3D0U044-F1
#
_entry.id   AF-A0A3D0U044-F1
#
_cell.length_a   1.000
_cell.length_b   1.000
_cell.length_c   1.000
_cell.angle_alpha   90.00
_cell.angle_beta   90.00
_cell.angle_gamma   90.00
#
_symmetry.space_group_name_H-M   'P 1'
#
loop_
_entity.id
_entity.type
_entity.pdbx_description
1 polymer ?
#
loop_
_entity_poly.entity_id
_entity_poly.type
_entity_poly.pdbx_seq_one_letter_code
_entity_poly.pdbx_strand_id
1 'polypeptide(L)'
;PAHYLPFFQRKPIATGSTLHMCRTNNVLVPVTLFSEHNLRFDESRPFAGGTDSKLFRKAHALGVPLIYCDEAVVNEDVPAERLRLAWLSKRYFRIGLTMGEHIAFAGTLPKAIHTLKRSVAFLKYSLKSCLYLALLKKHKYLKSWLKGCQKLGEGLGPWGIKVDSYRKVQGE
;
A
#
# COMPACT_ATOMS: atom_id res chain seq x y z
N PRO A 1 -18.70 0.27 8.74
CA PRO A 1 -18.77 -0.53 9.99
C PRO A 1 -17.47 -0.47 10.80
N ALA A 2 -17.54 -0.35 12.14
CA ALA A 2 -16.37 -0.16 13.02
C ALA A 2 -15.29 -1.26 12.89
N HIS A 3 -15.68 -2.50 12.58
CA HIS A 3 -14.76 -3.63 12.44
C HIS A 3 -13.76 -3.51 11.26
N TYR A 4 -13.92 -2.53 10.36
CA TYR A 4 -12.96 -2.25 9.31
C TYR A 4 -11.90 -1.21 9.69
N LEU A 5 -12.14 -0.38 10.72
CA LEU A 5 -11.23 0.69 11.14
C LEU A 5 -9.79 0.19 11.44
N PRO A 6 -9.59 -1.00 12.04
CA PRO A 6 -8.24 -1.52 12.26
C PRO A 6 -7.40 -1.72 10.99
N PHE A 7 -8.00 -1.76 9.79
CA PHE A 7 -7.28 -1.87 8.51
C PHE A 7 -6.81 -0.52 7.95
N PHE A 8 -7.20 0.58 8.58
CA PHE A 8 -6.76 1.94 8.24
C PHE A 8 -5.65 2.42 9.18
N GLN A 9 -5.65 1.91 10.42
CA GLN A 9 -4.68 2.27 11.45
C GLN A 9 -3.30 1.64 11.18
N ARG A 10 -2.25 2.43 11.40
CA ARG A 10 -0.87 1.94 11.42
C ARG A 10 -0.41 1.77 12.86
N LYS A 11 0.59 0.91 13.06
CA LYS A 11 1.25 0.82 14.35
C LYS A 11 2.20 2.01 14.49
N PRO A 12 2.15 2.77 15.60
CA PRO A 12 3.15 3.78 15.89
C PRO A 12 4.52 3.12 16.06
N ILE A 13 5.57 3.88 15.76
CA ILE A 13 6.98 3.53 16.01
C ILE A 13 7.62 4.72 16.75
N ALA A 14 8.80 4.54 17.33
CA ALA A 14 9.43 5.61 18.11
C ALA A 14 9.71 6.85 17.25
N THR A 15 9.47 8.04 17.81
CA THR A 15 9.90 9.31 17.21
C THR A 15 11.40 9.30 16.94
N GLY A 16 11.81 9.86 15.80
CA GLY A 16 13.19 9.79 15.32
C GLY A 16 13.51 8.53 14.51
N SER A 17 12.59 7.56 14.41
CA SER A 17 12.80 6.37 13.57
C SER A 17 12.98 6.76 12.11
N THR A 18 13.99 6.18 11.47
CA THR A 18 14.23 6.34 10.04
C THR A 18 13.21 5.54 9.23
N LEU A 19 12.75 6.13 8.13
CA LEU A 19 11.82 5.53 7.19
C LEU A 19 12.49 5.38 5.82
N HIS A 20 12.12 4.34 5.10
CA HIS A 20 12.49 4.16 3.69
C HIS A 20 11.41 4.66 2.72
N MET A 21 10.26 5.08 3.26
CA MET A 21 9.12 5.62 2.53
C MET A 21 8.13 6.29 3.49
N CYS A 22 7.42 7.32 3.04
CA CYS A 22 6.26 7.88 3.75
C CYS A 22 5.08 8.13 2.79
N ARG A 23 4.02 8.78 3.28
CA ARG A 23 2.81 9.14 2.49
C ARG A 23 2.51 10.62 2.71
N THR A 24 1.86 11.25 1.75
CA THR A 24 1.55 12.69 1.76
C THR A 24 0.44 13.09 2.73
N ASN A 25 -0.21 12.14 3.38
CA ASN A 25 -1.35 12.41 4.27
C ASN A 25 -0.97 13.13 5.57
N ASN A 26 0.30 13.07 5.99
CA ASN A 26 0.83 13.83 7.12
C ASN A 26 2.35 13.91 7.02
N VAL A 27 2.86 14.87 6.26
CA VAL A 27 4.29 15.05 6.04
C VAL A 27 4.62 16.54 5.93
N LEU A 28 5.72 16.95 6.55
CA LEU A 28 6.31 18.26 6.37
C LEU A 28 7.58 18.10 5.53
N VAL A 29 7.68 18.83 4.42
CA VAL A 29 8.81 18.77 3.49
C VAL A 29 9.17 20.18 3.04
N PRO A 30 10.46 20.58 3.08
CA PRO A 30 10.90 21.83 2.48
C PRO A 30 10.63 21.82 0.97
N VAL A 31 10.06 22.90 0.43
CA VAL A 31 9.74 22.98 -1.00
C VAL A 31 11.00 22.89 -1.88
N THR A 32 12.14 23.40 -1.39
CA THR A 32 13.42 23.37 -2.12
C THR A 32 13.92 21.95 -2.39
N LEU A 33 13.54 20.98 -1.55
CA LEU A 33 13.88 19.57 -1.72
C LEU A 33 13.45 19.02 -3.09
N PHE A 34 12.31 19.50 -3.61
CA PHE A 34 11.81 19.05 -4.91
C PHE A 34 12.67 19.54 -6.07
N SER A 35 13.15 20.79 -6.01
CA SER A 35 14.06 21.34 -7.01
C SER A 35 15.46 20.74 -6.89
N GLU A 36 16.02 20.66 -5.68
CA GLU A 36 17.39 20.18 -5.42
C GLU A 36 17.61 18.74 -5.90
N HIS A 37 16.62 17.87 -5.69
CA HIS A 37 16.72 16.45 -6.02
C HIS A 37 15.97 16.04 -7.29
N ASN A 38 15.46 17.02 -8.06
CA ASN A 38 14.62 16.77 -9.24
C ASN A 38 13.51 15.72 -8.97
N LEU A 39 12.81 15.91 -7.85
CA LEU A 39 11.73 15.05 -7.41
C LEU A 39 10.41 15.60 -7.95
N ARG A 40 9.67 14.77 -8.69
CA ARG A 40 8.35 15.10 -9.23
C ARG A 40 7.43 13.90 -9.07
N PHE A 41 6.14 14.17 -8.91
CA PHE A 41 5.15 13.12 -8.99
C PHE A 41 5.05 12.59 -10.41
N ASP A 42 4.77 11.30 -10.54
CA ASP A 42 4.46 10.69 -11.83
C ASP A 42 3.03 11.07 -12.22
N GLU A 43 2.91 12.06 -13.10
CA GLU A 43 1.63 12.58 -13.60
C GLU A 43 1.03 11.72 -14.72
N SER A 44 1.73 10.69 -15.20
CA SER A 44 1.18 9.83 -16.25
C SER A 44 -0.09 9.09 -15.80
N ARG A 45 -0.30 8.95 -14.49
CA ARG A 45 -1.41 8.17 -13.89
C ARG A 45 -1.87 8.72 -12.52
N PRO A 46 -2.57 9.86 -12.49
CA PRO A 46 -3.01 10.47 -11.23
C PRO A 46 -3.97 9.58 -10.42
N PHE A 47 -4.67 8.63 -11.07
CA PHE A 47 -5.74 7.83 -10.44
C PHE A 47 -5.34 6.41 -10.00
N ALA A 48 -4.10 5.97 -10.23
CA ALA A 48 -3.63 4.64 -9.83
C ALA A 48 -3.36 4.53 -8.32
N GLY A 49 -2.98 5.66 -7.70
CA GLY A 49 -2.51 5.74 -6.32
C GLY A 49 -1.09 5.17 -6.14
N GLY A 50 -0.47 5.46 -5.00
CA GLY A 50 0.89 5.00 -4.68
C GLY A 50 2.01 5.87 -5.24
N THR A 51 1.68 6.97 -5.93
CA THR A 51 2.62 8.00 -6.42
C THR A 51 3.47 8.58 -5.28
N ASP A 52 2.88 8.89 -4.13
CA ASP A 52 3.60 9.34 -2.93
C ASP A 52 4.70 8.35 -2.52
N SER A 53 4.34 7.07 -2.50
CA SER A 53 5.26 6.01 -2.12
C SER A 53 6.39 5.82 -3.13
N LYS A 54 6.20 6.20 -4.40
CA LYS A 54 7.28 6.23 -5.39
C LYS A 54 8.18 7.44 -5.18
N LEU A 55 7.59 8.62 -4.99
CA LEU A 55 8.32 9.87 -4.74
C LEU A 55 9.26 9.74 -3.54
N PHE A 56 8.74 9.32 -2.39
CA PHE A 56 9.52 9.24 -1.15
C PHE A 56 10.54 8.10 -1.14
N ARG A 57 10.31 7.03 -1.90
CA ARG A 57 11.36 6.02 -2.13
C ARG A 57 12.48 6.55 -3.01
N LYS A 58 12.16 7.35 -4.04
CA LYS A 58 13.17 8.04 -4.86
C LYS A 58 13.98 9.01 -3.99
N ALA A 59 13.31 9.79 -3.14
CA ALA A 59 13.98 10.68 -2.18
C ALA A 59 14.92 9.90 -1.24
N HIS A 60 14.45 8.82 -0.62
CA HIS A 60 15.28 7.97 0.22
C HIS A 60 16.48 7.36 -0.54
N ALA A 61 16.28 6.92 -1.79
CA ALA A 61 17.37 6.41 -2.63
C ALA A 61 18.40 7.50 -3.01
N LEU A 62 18.03 8.78 -2.96
CA LEU A 62 18.91 9.93 -3.13
C LEU A 62 19.55 10.40 -1.81
N GLY A 63 19.38 9.65 -0.71
CA GLY A 63 19.97 9.97 0.59
C GLY A 63 19.20 11.01 1.40
N VAL A 64 17.99 11.41 0.96
CA VAL A 64 17.14 12.30 1.74
C VAL A 64 16.69 11.57 3.02
N PRO A 65 16.91 12.14 4.22
CA PRO A 65 16.41 11.56 5.46
C PRO A 65 14.89 11.64 5.54
N LEU A 66 14.23 10.52 5.85
CA LEU A 66 12.81 10.48 6.18
C LEU A 66 12.66 10.04 7.64
N ILE A 67 12.13 10.92 8.48
CA ILE A 67 12.06 10.71 9.94
C ILE A 67 10.59 10.66 10.38
N TYR A 68 10.26 9.67 11.22
CA TYR A 68 8.95 9.54 11.84
C TYR A 68 8.83 10.40 13.11
N CYS A 69 7.67 11.01 13.33
CA CYS A 69 7.29 11.71 14.54
C CYS A 69 5.93 11.18 15.00
N ASP A 70 5.88 10.57 16.18
CA ASP A 70 4.67 9.94 16.71
C ASP A 70 3.66 10.97 17.22
N GLU A 71 4.16 12.12 17.67
CA GLU A 71 3.37 13.25 18.17
C GLU A 71 2.64 13.98 17.04
N ALA A 72 3.12 13.86 15.79
CA ALA A 72 2.47 14.40 14.61
C ALA A 72 1.25 13.53 14.22
N VAL A 73 0.14 13.71 14.93
CA VAL A 73 -1.10 12.96 14.71
C VAL A 73 -1.97 13.65 13.65
N VAL A 74 -2.55 12.85 12.75
CA VAL A 74 -3.58 13.29 11.79
C VAL A 74 -4.84 12.45 11.98
N ASN A 75 -6.00 13.11 11.93
CA ASN A 75 -7.29 12.44 11.88
C ASN A 75 -7.88 12.59 10.47
N GLU A 76 -8.30 11.48 9.87
CA GLU A 76 -8.92 11.46 8.55
C GLU A 76 -10.29 10.78 8.64
N ASP A 77 -11.30 11.43 8.07
CA ASP A 77 -12.60 10.78 7.88
C ASP A 77 -12.49 9.68 6.82
N VAL A 78 -13.09 8.53 7.12
CA VAL A 78 -13.15 7.40 6.20
C VAL A 78 -14.58 7.28 5.68
N PRO A 79 -14.85 7.66 4.41
CA PRO A 79 -16.18 7.55 3.80
C PRO A 79 -16.74 6.13 3.91
N ALA A 80 -18.06 6.01 4.04
CA ALA A 80 -18.75 4.73 4.18
C ALA A 80 -18.44 3.76 3.02
N GLU A 81 -18.22 4.28 1.82
CA GLU A 81 -17.82 3.50 0.63
C GLU A 81 -16.49 2.79 0.81
N ARG A 82 -15.54 3.42 1.53
CA ARG A 82 -14.22 2.84 1.84
C ARG A 82 -14.31 1.79 2.94
N LEU A 83 -15.37 1.81 3.75
CA LEU A 83 -15.67 0.82 4.78
C LEU A 83 -16.43 -0.40 4.22
N ARG A 84 -16.06 -0.85 3.01
CA ARG A 84 -16.61 -2.03 2.33
C ARG A 84 -15.49 -3.03 2.03
N LEU A 85 -15.78 -4.33 2.16
CA LEU A 85 -14.80 -5.38 1.85
C LEU A 85 -14.30 -5.29 0.41
N ALA A 86 -15.19 -5.02 -0.55
CA ALA A 86 -14.81 -4.86 -1.96
C ALA A 86 -13.78 -3.73 -2.15
N TRP A 87 -13.99 -2.58 -1.50
CA TRP A 87 -13.07 -1.46 -1.56
C TRP A 87 -11.71 -1.81 -0.91
N LEU A 88 -11.73 -2.40 0.28
CA LEU A 88 -10.52 -2.83 0.97
C LEU A 88 -9.74 -3.88 0.17
N SER A 89 -10.43 -4.81 -0.48
CA SER A 89 -9.81 -5.84 -1.34
C SER A 89 -9.08 -5.18 -2.51
N LYS A 90 -9.73 -4.22 -3.19
CA LYS A 90 -9.12 -3.44 -4.29
C LYS A 90 -7.93 -2.61 -3.79
N ARG A 91 -8.03 -2.01 -2.60
CA ARG A 91 -6.92 -1.27 -1.96
C ARG A 91 -5.72 -2.17 -1.67
N TYR A 92 -5.93 -3.32 -1.04
CA TYR A 92 -4.84 -4.23 -0.69
C TYR A 92 -4.18 -4.83 -1.94
N PHE A 93 -4.99 -5.17 -2.95
CA PHE A 93 -4.49 -5.57 -4.27
C PHE A 93 -3.57 -4.51 -4.89
N ARG A 94 -4.00 -3.23 -4.89
CA ARG A 94 -3.17 -2.11 -5.37
C ARG A 94 -1.88 -1.91 -4.60
N ILE A 95 -1.94 -1.97 -3.27
CA ILE A 95 -0.73 -1.92 -2.43
C ILE A 95 0.23 -3.03 -2.87
N GLY A 96 -0.31 -4.22 -3.15
CA GLY A 96 0.44 -5.32 -3.72
C GLY A 96 1.08 -4.99 -5.07
N LEU A 97 0.32 -4.44 -6.02
CA LEU A 97 0.85 -4.02 -7.33
C LEU A 97 2.05 -3.07 -7.17
N THR A 98 1.92 -2.02 -6.34
CA THR A 98 3.04 -1.09 -6.08
C THR A 98 4.25 -1.81 -5.51
N MET A 99 4.05 -2.71 -4.53
CA MET A 99 5.15 -3.50 -3.94
C MET A 99 5.83 -4.43 -4.97
N GLY A 100 5.04 -5.08 -5.83
CA GLY A 100 5.56 -5.98 -6.87
C GLY A 100 6.30 -5.23 -7.98
N GLU A 101 5.80 -4.06 -8.37
CA GLU A 101 6.45 -3.18 -9.35
C GLU A 101 7.87 -2.80 -8.91
N HIS A 102 8.07 -2.48 -7.61
CA HIS A 102 9.40 -2.19 -7.08
C HIS A 102 10.39 -3.36 -7.22
N ILE A 103 9.92 -4.60 -7.11
CA ILE A 103 10.79 -5.78 -7.26
C ILE A 103 11.24 -5.93 -8.72
N ALA A 104 10.35 -5.64 -9.68
CA ALA A 104 10.74 -5.59 -11.09
C ALA A 104 11.84 -4.54 -11.35
N PHE A 105 11.74 -3.36 -10.73
CA PHE A 105 12.75 -2.31 -10.88
C PHE A 105 14.09 -2.67 -10.21
N ALA A 106 14.07 -3.40 -9.09
CA ALA A 106 15.28 -3.79 -8.38
C ALA A 106 16.06 -4.92 -9.06
N GLY A 107 15.46 -5.65 -10.01
CA GLY A 107 16.13 -6.72 -10.77
C GLY A 107 16.57 -7.95 -9.95
N THR A 108 16.08 -8.10 -8.71
CA THR A 108 16.63 -9.07 -7.74
C THR A 108 16.22 -10.52 -7.99
N LEU A 109 15.10 -10.77 -8.69
CA LEU A 109 14.59 -12.12 -8.99
C LEU A 109 13.89 -12.15 -10.35
N PRO A 110 13.95 -13.28 -11.09
CA PRO A 110 13.13 -13.48 -12.29
C PRO A 110 11.64 -13.28 -11.99
N LYS A 111 10.97 -12.46 -12.80
CA LYS A 111 9.55 -12.09 -12.60
C LYS A 111 8.64 -13.31 -12.43
N ALA A 112 8.88 -14.37 -13.19
CA ALA A 112 8.13 -15.63 -13.11
C ALA A 112 8.26 -16.32 -11.75
N ILE A 113 9.48 -16.42 -11.21
CA ILE A 113 9.74 -17.05 -9.90
C ILE A 113 9.09 -16.24 -8.78
N HIS A 114 9.24 -14.91 -8.83
CA HIS A 114 8.57 -14.05 -7.85
C HIS A 114 7.05 -14.19 -7.94
N THR A 115 6.48 -14.18 -9.15
CA THR A 115 5.03 -14.37 -9.37
C THR A 115 4.56 -15.69 -8.78
N LEU A 116 5.25 -16.79 -9.06
CA LEU A 116 4.93 -18.11 -8.52
C LEU A 116 4.94 -18.12 -6.98
N LYS A 117 5.99 -17.57 -6.36
CA LYS A 117 6.08 -17.45 -4.89
C LYS A 117 4.90 -16.66 -4.32
N ARG A 118 4.45 -15.61 -5.00
CA ARG A 118 3.30 -14.81 -4.57
C ARG A 118 1.96 -15.52 -4.82
N SER A 119 1.82 -16.29 -5.89
CA SER A 119 0.65 -17.14 -6.15
C SER A 119 0.48 -18.22 -5.08
N VAL A 120 1.57 -18.89 -4.68
CA VAL A 120 1.54 -19.85 -3.56
C VAL A 120 1.13 -19.16 -2.26
N ALA A 121 1.66 -17.97 -1.99
CA ALA A 121 1.28 -17.18 -0.82
C ALA A 121 -0.21 -16.76 -0.86
N PHE A 122 -0.72 -16.38 -2.04
CA PHE A 122 -2.15 -16.08 -2.24
C PHE A 122 -3.01 -17.29 -1.88
N LEU A 123 -2.73 -18.47 -2.43
CA LEU A 123 -3.46 -19.70 -2.13
C LEU A 123 -3.46 -20.01 -0.61
N LYS A 124 -2.30 -19.90 0.03
CA LYS A 124 -2.17 -20.07 1.50
C LYS A 124 -3.06 -19.12 2.28
N TYR A 125 -3.12 -17.84 1.91
CA TYR A 125 -3.96 -16.86 2.61
C TYR A 125 -5.45 -17.04 2.29
N SER A 126 -5.81 -17.46 1.08
CA SER A 126 -7.18 -17.82 0.70
C SER A 126 -7.67 -19.02 1.52
N LEU A 127 -6.87 -20.08 1.67
CA LEU A 127 -7.22 -21.23 2.51
C LEU A 127 -7.39 -20.84 3.99
N LYS A 128 -6.47 -20.02 4.53
CA LYS A 128 -6.61 -19.48 5.90
C LYS A 128 -7.87 -18.63 6.05
N SER A 129 -8.24 -17.89 5.01
CA SER A 129 -9.46 -17.08 5.00
C SER A 129 -10.69 -17.98 5.10
N CYS A 130 -10.79 -19.02 4.27
CA CYS A 130 -11.89 -19.99 4.32
C CYS A 130 -11.98 -20.69 5.68
N LEU A 131 -10.83 -21.12 6.24
CA LEU A 131 -10.78 -21.71 7.59
C LEU A 131 -11.32 -20.74 8.65
N TYR A 132 -10.90 -19.48 8.65
CA TYR A 132 -11.39 -18.51 9.64
C TYR A 132 -12.84 -18.10 9.43
N LEU A 133 -13.34 -18.19 8.19
CA LEU A 133 -14.76 -18.00 7.91
C LEU A 133 -15.59 -19.14 8.50
N ALA A 134 -15.18 -20.39 8.30
CA ALA A 134 -15.82 -21.56 8.88
C ALA A 134 -15.79 -21.55 10.42
N LEU A 135 -14.70 -21.03 11.01
CA LEU A 135 -14.57 -20.85 12.47
C LEU A 135 -15.26 -19.58 13.00
N LEU A 136 -15.99 -18.83 12.16
CA LEU A 136 -16.66 -17.57 12.51
C LEU A 136 -15.73 -16.48 13.10
N LYS A 137 -14.42 -16.59 12.85
CA LYS A 137 -13.40 -15.63 13.33
C LYS A 137 -13.29 -14.45 12.37
N LYS A 138 -14.32 -13.59 12.34
CA LYS A 138 -14.50 -12.48 11.40
C LYS A 138 -13.24 -11.63 11.18
N HIS A 139 -12.57 -11.16 12.24
CA HIS A 139 -11.36 -10.34 12.11
C HIS A 139 -10.21 -11.10 11.42
N LYS A 140 -10.01 -12.37 11.77
CA LYS A 140 -8.94 -13.20 11.18
C LYS A 140 -9.24 -13.59 9.73
N TYR A 141 -10.52 -13.86 9.41
CA TYR A 141 -11.00 -14.04 8.04
C TYR A 141 -10.67 -12.82 7.18
N LEU A 142 -11.13 -11.63 7.57
CA LEU A 142 -10.89 -10.39 6.83
C LEU A 142 -9.40 -10.11 6.65
N LYS A 143 -8.60 -10.26 7.71
CA LYS A 143 -7.15 -10.05 7.66
C LYS A 143 -6.46 -11.01 6.69
N SER A 144 -6.83 -12.29 6.69
CA SER A 144 -6.30 -13.29 5.76
C SER A 144 -6.71 -13.00 4.33
N TRP A 145 -7.99 -12.68 4.08
CA TRP A 145 -8.50 -12.30 2.77
C TRP A 145 -7.74 -11.11 2.18
N LEU A 146 -7.65 -10.00 2.92
CA LEU A 146 -6.95 -8.79 2.48
C LEU A 146 -5.46 -9.05 2.22
N LYS A 147 -4.81 -9.91 3.03
CA LYS A 147 -3.45 -10.37 2.75
C LYS A 147 -3.35 -11.21 1.48
N GLY A 148 -4.33 -12.05 1.19
CA GLY A 148 -4.45 -12.75 -0.09
C GLY A 148 -4.49 -11.76 -1.26
N CYS A 149 -5.41 -10.79 -1.25
CA CYS A 149 -5.50 -9.75 -2.28
C CYS A 149 -4.17 -9.02 -2.47
N GLN A 150 -3.47 -8.67 -1.38
CA GLN A 150 -2.14 -8.06 -1.46
C GLN A 150 -1.11 -8.97 -2.15
N LYS A 151 -1.08 -10.27 -1.83
CA LYS A 151 -0.13 -11.21 -2.47
C LYS A 151 -0.43 -11.41 -3.95
N LEU A 152 -1.70 -11.46 -4.33
CA LEU A 152 -2.08 -11.48 -5.74
C LEU A 152 -1.54 -10.23 -6.46
N GLY A 153 -1.73 -9.04 -5.88
CA GLY A 153 -1.16 -7.80 -6.42
C GLY A 153 0.36 -7.81 -6.49
N GLU A 154 1.06 -8.27 -5.45
CA GLU A 154 2.52 -8.39 -5.44
C GLU A 154 3.06 -9.27 -6.57
N GLY A 155 2.34 -10.32 -6.95
CA GLY A 155 2.72 -11.21 -8.06
C GLY A 155 2.50 -10.56 -9.44
N LEU A 156 1.46 -9.74 -9.57
CA LEU A 156 1.09 -9.09 -10.83
C LEU A 156 1.80 -7.75 -11.07
N GLY A 157 2.30 -7.10 -10.02
CA GLY A 157 3.02 -5.82 -10.10
C GLY A 157 4.21 -5.79 -11.08
N PRO A 158 5.10 -6.81 -11.12
CA PRO A 158 6.23 -6.86 -12.05
C PRO A 158 5.86 -6.84 -13.54
N TRP A 159 4.63 -7.22 -13.85
CA TRP A 159 4.09 -7.29 -15.21
C TRP A 159 3.44 -5.97 -15.65
N GLY A 160 3.50 -4.94 -14.81
CA GLY A 160 2.91 -3.65 -15.11
C GLY A 160 1.38 -3.67 -15.13
N ILE A 161 0.73 -4.61 -14.43
CA ILE A 161 -0.72 -4.56 -14.26
C ILE A 161 -1.08 -3.32 -13.44
N LYS A 162 -2.08 -2.58 -13.91
CA LYS A 162 -2.47 -1.26 -13.39
C LYS A 162 -3.98 -1.22 -13.15
N VAL A 163 -4.41 -0.56 -12.08
CA VAL A 163 -5.82 -0.43 -11.71
C VAL A 163 -6.15 1.00 -11.32
N ASP A 164 -7.04 1.64 -12.06
CA ASP A 164 -7.53 2.97 -11.72
C ASP A 164 -8.55 2.88 -10.58
N SER A 165 -8.30 3.63 -9.51
CA SER A 165 -9.13 3.57 -8.30
C SER A 165 -9.76 4.89 -7.89
N TYR A 166 -9.26 6.00 -8.41
CA TYR A 166 -9.72 7.34 -8.03
C TYR A 166 -10.40 8.10 -9.18
N ARG A 167 -10.84 7.38 -10.23
CA ARG A 167 -11.53 7.99 -11.37
C ARG A 167 -12.96 8.47 -11.05
N LYS A 168 -13.55 7.96 -9.97
CA LYS A 168 -14.81 8.46 -9.40
C LYS A 168 -14.49 9.09 -8.04
N VAL A 169 -14.89 10.33 -7.82
CA VAL A 169 -14.82 10.98 -6.51
C VAL A 169 -15.75 10.21 -5.57
N GLN A 170 -15.25 9.86 -4.38
CA GLN A 170 -15.99 9.10 -3.38
C GLN A 170 -16.29 10.04 -2.22
N GLY A 171 -17.55 10.45 -2.04
CA GLY A 171 -17.97 11.32 -0.93
C GLY A 171 -18.87 12.50 -1.32
N GLU A 172 -19.85 12.29 -2.21
CA GLU A 172 -21.03 13.18 -2.28
C GLU A 172 -22.09 12.68 -1.29
#